data_AF-A0A950PUC9-F1
#
_entry.id   AF-A0A950PUC9-F1
#
_cell.length_a   1.000
_cell.length_b   1.000
_cell.length_c   1.000
_cell.angle_alpha   90.00
_cell.angle_beta   90.00
_cell.angle_gamma   90.00
#
_symmetry.space_group_name_H-M   'P 1'
#
loop_
_entity.id
_entity.type
_entity.pdbx_description
1 polymer ?
#
loop_
_entity_poly.entity_id
_entity_poly.type
_entity_poly.pdbx_seq_one_letter_code
_entity_poly.pdbx_strand_id
1 'polypeptide(L)'
;MTPHSITIKMGAQNGSKQDGKAVLSDTKSGLRVTISLKNEPANASEPAHIHQGTCAKLNPAPWKALHNVVHGMSDTMLAGVTVAQLKKAHYAINVHESATNLGRYVSCGDI
;
A
#
# COMPACT_ATOMS: atom_id res chain seq x y z
N MET A 1 5.13 12.11 -21.00
CA MET A 1 4.51 10.99 -20.27
C MET A 1 3.10 11.43 -19.91
N THR A 2 2.09 10.76 -20.42
CA THR A 2 0.71 10.99 -19.96
C THR A 2 0.65 10.63 -18.48
N PRO A 3 0.15 11.50 -17.59
CA PRO A 3 0.07 11.17 -16.17
C PRO A 3 -0.92 10.01 -15.99
N HIS A 4 -0.40 8.81 -15.71
CA HIS A 4 -1.24 7.69 -15.32
C HIS A 4 -1.43 7.73 -13.82
N SER A 5 -2.69 7.78 -13.40
CA SER A 5 -3.08 7.68 -12.01
C SER A 5 -4.14 6.60 -11.87
N ILE A 6 -4.02 5.76 -10.84
CA ILE A 6 -5.04 4.78 -10.46
C ILE A 6 -5.34 4.92 -8.97
N THR A 7 -6.61 4.70 -8.62
CA THR A 7 -7.06 4.66 -7.23
C THR A 7 -7.39 3.22 -6.88
N ILE A 8 -6.79 2.74 -5.81
CA ILE A 8 -6.99 1.41 -5.26
C ILE A 8 -7.84 1.52 -4.00
N LYS A 9 -8.87 0.68 -3.90
CA LYS A 9 -9.66 0.57 -2.68
C LYS A 9 -8.88 -0.28 -1.67
N MET A 10 -8.64 0.29 -0.49
CA MET A 10 -8.01 -0.43 0.62
C MET A 10 -9.11 -1.01 1.52
N GLY A 11 -9.19 -2.33 1.59
CA GLY A 11 -10.15 -3.04 2.43
C GLY A 11 -9.54 -3.43 3.78
N ALA A 12 -10.29 -3.20 4.85
CA ALA A 12 -9.91 -3.64 6.20
C ALA A 12 -9.69 -5.16 6.24
N GLN A 13 -8.65 -5.59 6.95
CA GLN A 13 -8.30 -7.00 7.16
C GLN A 13 -8.39 -7.36 8.64
N ASN A 14 -8.64 -8.64 8.94
CA ASN A 14 -8.55 -9.19 10.30
C ASN A 14 -9.30 -8.39 11.39
N GLY A 15 -10.46 -7.83 11.03
CA GLY A 15 -11.32 -7.06 11.93
C GLY A 15 -10.77 -5.67 12.33
N SER A 16 -9.76 -5.15 11.63
CA SER A 16 -9.11 -3.86 11.94
C SER A 16 -10.05 -2.66 11.81
N LYS A 17 -11.06 -2.75 10.93
CA LYS A 17 -11.89 -1.63 10.47
C LYS A 17 -11.08 -0.49 9.82
N GLN A 18 -9.88 -0.79 9.33
CA GLN A 18 -9.01 0.15 8.64
C GLN A 18 -9.20 0.06 7.12
N ASP A 19 -10.31 0.61 6.64
CA ASP A 19 -10.58 0.80 5.22
C ASP A 19 -10.16 2.18 4.73
N GLY A 20 -9.98 2.32 3.41
CA GLY A 20 -9.62 3.58 2.79
C GLY A 20 -9.26 3.45 1.33
N LYS A 21 -8.24 4.18 0.90
CA LYS A 21 -7.76 4.19 -0.48
C LYS A 21 -6.26 4.40 -0.58
N ALA A 22 -5.68 3.88 -1.64
CA ALA A 22 -4.35 4.25 -2.09
C ALA A 22 -4.43 4.90 -3.48
N VAL A 23 -3.58 5.89 -3.76
CA VAL A 23 -3.48 6.52 -5.08
C VAL A 23 -2.05 6.37 -5.58
N LEU A 24 -1.93 5.79 -6.77
CA LEU A 24 -0.66 5.55 -7.46
C LEU A 24 -0.62 6.48 -8.66
N SER A 25 0.34 7.40 -8.68
CA SER A 25 0.45 8.41 -9.74
C SER A 25 1.86 8.48 -10.29
N ASP A 26 1.99 8.30 -11.60
CA ASP A 26 3.25 8.48 -12.30
C ASP A 26 3.71 9.94 -12.20
N THR A 27 4.98 10.13 -11.90
CA THR A 27 5.66 11.43 -11.83
C THR A 27 6.91 11.40 -12.72
N LYS A 28 7.59 12.55 -12.88
CA LYS A 28 8.85 12.60 -13.64
C LYS A 28 9.96 11.75 -13.03
N SER A 29 9.92 11.51 -11.71
CA SER A 29 10.97 10.79 -10.97
C SER A 29 10.61 9.34 -10.65
N GLY A 30 9.40 8.89 -10.98
CA GLY A 30 8.92 7.54 -10.65
C GLY A 30 7.47 7.57 -10.18
N LEU A 31 7.08 6.60 -9.35
CA LEU A 31 5.71 6.44 -8.87
C LEU A 31 5.53 7.06 -7.49
N ARG A 32 4.58 8.00 -7.35
CA ARG A 32 4.11 8.43 -6.03
C ARG A 32 2.97 7.53 -5.57
N VAL A 33 3.08 6.99 -4.37
CA VAL A 33 2.09 6.13 -3.73
C VAL A 33 1.62 6.84 -2.46
N THR A 34 0.36 7.25 -2.43
CA THR A 34 -0.26 7.76 -1.20
C THR A 34 -1.26 6.75 -0.69
N ILE A 35 -1.35 6.60 0.64
CA ILE A 35 -2.33 5.74 1.32
C ILE A 35 -3.08 6.62 2.31
N SER A 36 -4.39 6.45 2.38
CA SER A 36 -5.27 7.07 3.37
C SER A 36 -6.19 5.99 3.94
N LEU A 37 -6.03 5.68 5.22
CA LEU A 37 -6.82 4.72 6.00
C LEU A 37 -7.55 5.42 7.13
N LYS A 38 -8.69 4.86 7.52
CA LYS A 38 -9.42 5.26 8.72
C LYS A 38 -9.04 4.36 9.89
N ASN A 39 -9.31 4.81 11.11
CA ASN A 39 -9.25 4.00 12.33
C ASN A 39 -7.87 3.38 12.62
N GLU A 40 -6.79 3.98 12.14
CA GLU A 40 -5.46 3.64 12.65
C GLU A 40 -5.41 3.96 14.16
N PRO A 41 -4.89 3.06 15.01
CA PRO A 41 -4.73 3.33 16.43
C PRO A 41 -3.85 4.56 16.69
N ALA A 42 -4.18 5.33 17.73
CA ALA A 42 -3.38 6.49 18.11
C ALA A 42 -1.92 6.09 18.42
N ASN A 43 -0.97 6.87 17.91
CA ASN A 43 0.48 6.61 18.03
C ASN A 43 0.97 5.32 17.35
N ALA A 44 0.15 4.66 16.54
CA ALA A 44 0.63 3.56 15.71
C ALA A 44 1.57 4.07 14.60
N SER A 45 2.38 3.14 14.12
CA SER A 45 3.17 3.30 12.91
C SER A 45 3.15 1.96 12.20
N GLU A 46 2.32 1.88 11.17
CA GLU A 46 1.94 0.63 10.52
C GLU A 46 2.76 0.43 9.24
N PRO A 47 3.65 -0.58 9.17
CA PRO A 47 4.45 -0.84 7.97
C PRO A 47 3.58 -1.09 6.75
N ALA A 48 3.92 -0.47 5.63
CA ALA A 48 3.22 -0.65 4.36
C ALA A 48 4.17 -1.14 3.27
N HIS A 49 3.69 -2.06 2.44
CA HIS A 49 4.48 -2.70 1.39
C HIS A 49 3.65 -2.94 0.13
N ILE A 50 4.32 -2.94 -1.02
CA ILE A 50 3.80 -3.53 -2.25
C ILE A 50 4.34 -4.95 -2.34
N HIS A 51 3.46 -5.93 -2.49
CA HIS A 51 3.80 -7.34 -2.69
C HIS A 51 3.34 -7.82 -4.07
N GLN A 52 4.01 -8.83 -4.62
CA GLN A 52 3.47 -9.58 -5.75
C GLN A 52 2.31 -10.47 -5.29
N GLY A 53 1.33 -10.68 -6.17
CA GLY A 53 0.12 -11.46 -5.89
C GLY A 53 -1.09 -10.58 -5.62
N THR A 54 -2.04 -11.11 -4.84
CA THR A 54 -3.29 -10.43 -4.46
C THR A 54 -3.46 -10.44 -2.95
N CYS A 55 -4.38 -9.64 -2.41
CA CYS A 55 -4.71 -9.63 -0.99
C CYS A 55 -5.11 -11.00 -0.43
N ALA A 56 -5.65 -11.89 -1.27
CA ALA A 56 -5.97 -13.27 -0.89
C ALA A 56 -4.74 -14.18 -0.87
N LYS A 57 -3.70 -13.87 -1.65
CA LYS A 57 -2.48 -14.66 -1.77
C LYS A 57 -1.29 -13.77 -2.13
N LEU A 58 -0.65 -13.22 -1.09
CA LEU A 58 0.55 -12.40 -1.22
C LEU A 58 1.80 -13.28 -1.31
N ASN A 59 2.79 -12.85 -2.09
CA ASN A 59 4.17 -13.27 -1.88
C ASN A 59 4.64 -12.70 -0.54
N PRO A 60 5.08 -13.50 0.44
CA PRO A 60 5.50 -12.99 1.75
C PRO A 60 6.70 -12.03 1.68
N ALA A 61 7.52 -12.11 0.61
CA ALA A 61 8.59 -11.15 0.37
C ALA A 61 8.03 -9.86 -0.24
N PRO A 62 8.22 -8.69 0.40
CA PRO A 62 7.86 -7.40 -0.18
C PRO A 62 8.61 -7.15 -1.50
N TRP A 63 7.88 -6.64 -2.50
CA TRP A 63 8.49 -6.15 -3.74
C TRP A 63 9.06 -4.74 -3.57
N LYS A 64 8.33 -3.87 -2.86
CA LYS A 64 8.78 -2.52 -2.48
C LYS A 64 8.27 -2.16 -1.08
N ALA A 65 9.15 -1.58 -0.28
CA ALA A 65 8.75 -0.93 0.96
C ALA A 65 8.15 0.45 0.67
N LEU A 66 7.13 0.81 1.46
CA LEU A 66 6.55 2.14 1.51
C LEU A 66 6.86 2.75 2.88
N HIS A 67 6.71 4.06 3.00
CA HIS A 67 6.64 4.70 4.30
C HIS A 67 5.47 4.13 5.10
N ASN A 68 5.67 4.01 6.41
CA ASN A 68 4.61 3.56 7.31
C ASN A 68 3.38 4.46 7.19
N VAL A 69 2.21 3.86 7.39
CA VAL A 69 1.01 4.63 7.69
C VAL A 69 1.18 5.19 9.11
N VAL A 70 0.98 6.50 9.22
CA VAL A 70 0.98 7.24 10.49
C VAL A 70 -0.13 8.29 10.41
N HIS A 71 -0.96 8.35 11.45
CA HIS A 71 -2.20 9.15 11.47
C HIS A 71 -3.11 8.89 10.26
N GLY A 72 -3.20 7.63 9.84
CA GLY A 72 -3.98 7.14 8.72
C GLY A 72 -3.37 7.48 7.36
N MET A 73 -2.15 8.01 7.28
CA MET A 73 -1.58 8.52 6.04
C MET A 73 -0.19 7.94 5.76
N SER A 74 0.10 7.67 4.48
CA SER A 74 1.45 7.40 3.97
C SER A 74 1.63 8.09 2.62
N ASP A 75 2.86 8.53 2.33
CA ASP A 75 3.28 9.13 1.06
C ASP A 75 4.70 8.70 0.74
N THR A 76 4.86 7.91 -0.33
CA THR A 76 6.13 7.32 -0.74
C THR A 76 6.42 7.64 -2.20
N MET A 77 7.67 7.99 -2.51
CA MET A 77 8.18 8.10 -3.89
C MET A 77 9.03 6.88 -4.23
N LEU A 78 8.63 6.12 -5.24
CA LEU A 78 9.36 4.97 -5.75
C LEU A 78 10.06 5.32 -7.07
N ALA A 79 11.37 5.52 -7.02
CA ALA A 79 12.16 5.85 -8.20
C ALA A 79 12.13 4.73 -9.25
N GLY A 80 11.91 5.10 -10.52
CA GLY A 80 11.94 4.18 -11.66
C GLY A 80 10.75 3.20 -11.76
N VAL A 81 9.80 3.25 -10.82
CA VAL A 81 8.55 2.47 -10.88
C VAL A 81 7.49 3.27 -11.62
N THR A 82 6.60 2.56 -12.33
CA THR A 82 5.45 3.17 -13.01
C THR A 82 4.16 2.39 -12.77
N VAL A 83 3.01 3.04 -12.94
CA VAL A 83 1.70 2.38 -12.95
C VAL A 83 1.64 1.29 -14.03
N ALA A 84 2.24 1.55 -15.20
CA ALA A 84 2.27 0.58 -16.30
C ALA A 84 3.03 -0.70 -15.94
N GLN A 85 4.09 -0.61 -15.13
CA GLN A 85 4.81 -1.79 -14.64
C GLN A 85 3.94 -2.61 -13.69
N LEU A 86 3.23 -1.95 -12.77
CA LEU A 86 2.35 -2.62 -11.81
C LEU A 86 1.19 -3.33 -12.49
N LYS A 87 0.66 -2.79 -13.60
CA LYS A 87 -0.42 -3.44 -14.37
C LYS A 87 -0.01 -4.69 -15.17
N LYS A 88 1.29 -4.97 -15.30
CA LYS A 88 1.77 -6.14 -16.07
C LYS A 88 1.72 -7.45 -15.29
N ALA A 89 1.50 -7.39 -13.98
CA ALA A 89 1.39 -8.55 -13.11
C ALA A 89 0.43 -8.23 -11.96
N HIS A 90 0.14 -9.20 -11.11
CA HIS A 90 -0.66 -8.97 -9.91
C HIS A 90 0.22 -8.41 -8.81
N TYR A 91 -0.17 -7.26 -8.27
CA TYR A 91 0.41 -6.68 -7.07
C TYR A 91 -0.70 -6.30 -6.10
N ALA A 92 -0.35 -6.16 -4.83
CA ALA A 92 -1.23 -5.61 -3.82
C ALA A 92 -0.45 -4.73 -2.85
N ILE A 93 -1.10 -3.69 -2.34
CA ILE A 93 -0.62 -2.92 -1.20
C ILE A 93 -1.13 -3.59 0.06
N ASN A 94 -0.23 -3.91 0.98
CA ASN A 94 -0.53 -4.49 2.28
C ASN A 94 -0.02 -3.58 3.40
N VAL A 95 -0.79 -3.47 4.48
CA VAL A 95 -0.43 -2.73 5.69
C VAL A 95 -0.49 -3.68 6.87
N HIS A 96 0.59 -3.71 7.66
CA HIS A 96 0.75 -4.54 8.85
C HIS A 96 0.37 -3.77 10.11
N GLU A 97 -0.07 -4.46 11.18
CA GLU A 97 -0.46 -3.84 12.44
C GLU A 97 0.71 -3.07 13.10
N SER A 98 1.92 -3.62 13.09
CA SER A 98 3.09 -2.96 13.67
C SER A 98 4.38 -3.66 13.25
N ALA A 99 5.52 -3.00 13.48
CA ALA A 99 6.84 -3.62 13.30
C ALA A 99 7.06 -4.86 14.18
N THR A 100 6.35 -4.98 15.30
CA THR A 100 6.43 -6.14 16.22
C THR A 100 5.39 -7.21 15.90
N ASN A 101 4.38 -6.92 15.08
CA ASN A 101 3.36 -7.88 14.64
C ASN A 101 3.14 -7.83 13.12
N LEU A 102 4.17 -8.19 12.35
CA LEU A 102 4.11 -8.25 10.89
C LEU A 102 3.18 -9.35 10.37
N GLY A 103 2.83 -10.36 11.17
CA GLY A 103 1.92 -11.43 10.77
C GLY A 103 0.46 -10.98 10.69
N ARG A 104 0.10 -9.87 11.34
CA ARG A 104 -1.27 -9.35 11.35
C ARG A 104 -1.43 -8.19 10.36
N TYR A 105 -2.21 -8.42 9.32
CA TYR A 105 -2.56 -7.37 8.35
C TYR A 105 -3.75 -6.57 8.82
N VAL A 106 -3.71 -5.26 8.62
CA VAL A 106 -4.81 -4.34 8.98
C VAL A 106 -5.53 -3.79 7.76
N SER A 107 -4.87 -3.67 6.60
CA SER A 107 -5.51 -3.23 5.37
C SER A 107 -4.82 -3.81 4.14
N CYS A 108 -5.59 -4.03 3.07
CA CYS A 108 -5.03 -4.48 1.80
C CYS A 108 -5.85 -4.01 0.60
N GLY A 109 -5.19 -3.70 -0.51
CA GLY A 109 -5.84 -3.41 -1.80
C GLY A 109 -5.08 -3.99 -2.99
N ASP A 110 -5.80 -4.71 -3.86
CA ASP A 110 -5.28 -5.24 -5.12
C ASP A 110 -5.04 -4.12 -6.14
N ILE A 111 -3.89 -4.14 -6.82
CA ILE A 111 -3.47 -3.16 -7.83
C ILE A 111 -3.81 -3.66 -9.24
#